data_AF-A0A0B1TU99-F1
#
_entry.id   AF-A0A0B1TU99-F1
#
_cell.length_a   1.000
_cell.length_b   1.000
_cell.length_c   1.000
_cell.angle_alpha   90.00
_cell.angle_beta   90.00
_cell.angle_gamma   90.00
#
_symmetry.space_group_name_H-M   'P 1'
#
loop_
_entity.id
_entity.type
_entity.pdbx_description
1 polymer ?
#
loop_
_entity_poly.entity_id
_entity_poly.type
_entity_poly.pdbx_seq_one_letter_code
_entity_poly.pdbx_strand_id
1 'polypeptide(L)'
;MTIVFTIHQPSSQVFELFDSIYIMAEGRVAFCGSRSEAADFWNGIGRPLPRNFNPADHYISSVAIESDAQRRNTIAAICDAYDASEYGSKLRATVQREAFTWNGDASDSRLGIPIDAVPRASARLIRIFLHFRARFF
;
A
#
# COMPACT_ATOMS: atom_id res chain seq x y z
N MET A 1 10.31 16.97 -0.80
CA MET A 1 10.28 16.30 0.51
C MET A 1 9.22 15.22 0.46
N THR A 2 9.57 14.00 0.85
CA THR A 2 8.72 12.80 0.82
C THR A 2 8.43 12.42 2.26
N ILE A 3 7.17 12.42 2.67
CA ILE A 3 6.77 12.07 4.04
C ILE A 3 6.06 10.71 4.01
N VAL A 4 6.46 9.81 4.91
CA VAL A 4 5.88 8.47 5.06
C VAL A 4 5.45 8.30 6.51
N PHE A 5 4.21 7.84 6.71
CA PHE A 5 3.67 7.59 8.03
C PHE A 5 2.62 6.47 7.99
N THR A 6 2.38 5.84 9.13
CA THR A 6 1.36 4.80 9.29
C THR A 6 0.11 5.41 9.90
N ILE A 7 -1.06 5.16 9.29
CA ILE A 7 -2.35 5.55 9.84
C ILE A 7 -3.23 4.32 9.99
N HIS A 8 -3.86 4.19 11.15
CA HIS A 8 -4.66 3.01 11.49
C HIS A 8 -6.15 3.12 11.11
N GLN A 9 -6.61 4.27 10.62
CA GLN A 9 -7.95 4.52 10.05
C GLN A 9 -8.05 6.01 9.68
N PRO A 10 -7.61 6.44 8.48
CA PRO A 10 -7.81 7.84 8.08
C PRO A 10 -9.28 8.11 7.77
N SER A 11 -9.75 9.31 8.12
CA SER A 11 -11.01 9.81 7.57
C SER A 11 -10.90 9.95 6.05
N SER A 12 -12.03 9.96 5.34
CA SER A 12 -12.05 10.15 3.89
C SER A 12 -11.29 11.42 3.45
N GLN A 13 -11.43 12.52 4.19
CA GLN A 13 -10.71 13.77 3.91
C GLN A 13 -9.19 13.60 4.00
N VAL A 14 -8.71 12.89 5.02
CA VAL A 14 -7.27 12.64 5.18
C VAL A 14 -6.80 11.68 4.09
N PHE A 15 -7.60 10.67 3.75
CA PHE A 15 -7.31 9.73 2.67
C PHE A 15 -7.14 10.42 1.31
N GLU A 16 -7.96 11.43 1.01
CA GLU A 16 -7.90 12.20 -0.24
C GLU A 16 -6.60 12.99 -0.42
N LEU A 17 -5.89 13.29 0.66
CA LEU A 17 -4.63 14.04 0.59
C LEU A 17 -3.50 13.22 -0.02
N PHE A 18 -3.58 11.88 -0.01
CA PHE A 18 -2.46 11.04 -0.42
C PHE A 18 -2.35 10.86 -1.91
N ASP A 19 -1.11 10.91 -2.43
CA ASP A 19 -0.84 10.61 -3.83
C ASP A 19 -0.84 9.11 -4.08
N SER A 20 -0.29 8.36 -3.12
CA SER A 20 -0.14 6.92 -3.19
C SER A 20 -0.49 6.23 -1.87
N ILE A 21 -1.03 5.04 -2.00
CA ILE A 21 -1.45 4.13 -0.94
C ILE A 21 -0.56 2.90 -1.00
N TYR A 22 -0.21 2.39 0.17
CA TYR A 22 0.47 1.12 0.33
C TYR A 22 -0.20 0.32 1.46
N ILE A 23 -0.73 -0.85 1.13
CA ILE A 23 -1.55 -1.68 2.02
C ILE A 23 -0.84 -3.02 2.21
N MET A 24 -0.67 -3.42 3.47
CA MET A 24 -0.11 -4.72 3.83
C MET A 24 -1.03 -5.50 4.77
N ALA A 25 -1.04 -6.82 4.59
CA ALA A 25 -1.66 -7.76 5.50
C ALA A 25 -0.84 -9.05 5.55
N GLU A 26 -0.72 -9.64 6.74
CA GLU A 26 0.04 -10.89 6.98
C GLU A 26 1.48 -10.87 6.42
N GLY A 27 2.13 -9.71 6.43
CA GLY A 27 3.50 -9.54 5.91
C GLY A 27 3.61 -9.50 4.38
N ARG A 28 2.47 -9.54 3.67
CA ARG A 28 2.38 -9.45 2.22
C ARG A 28 1.82 -8.10 1.79
N VAL A 29 2.15 -7.69 0.58
CA VAL A 29 1.60 -6.47 -0.04
C VAL A 29 0.25 -6.82 -0.65
N ALA A 30 -0.79 -6.16 -0.17
CA ALA A 30 -2.13 -6.28 -0.74
C ALA A 30 -2.35 -5.25 -1.85
N PHE A 31 -1.69 -4.09 -1.78
CA PHE A 31 -1.73 -3.07 -2.83
C PHE A 31 -0.62 -2.02 -2.67
N CYS A 32 -0.09 -1.51 -3.78
CA CYS A 32 0.65 -0.26 -3.84
C CYS A 32 0.35 0.50 -5.14
N GLY A 33 -0.02 1.77 -5.01
CA GLY A 33 -0.34 2.61 -6.16
C GLY A 33 -1.12 3.85 -5.75
N SER A 34 -1.61 4.61 -6.73
CA SER A 34 -2.48 5.76 -6.53
C SER A 34 -3.87 5.36 -6.02
N ARG A 35 -4.64 6.35 -5.54
CA ARG A 35 -6.03 6.15 -5.12
C ARG A 35 -6.94 5.63 -6.22
N SER A 36 -6.76 6.11 -7.45
CA SER A 36 -7.51 5.63 -8.61
C SER A 36 -7.15 4.20 -8.96
N GLU A 37 -5.86 3.86 -8.99
CA GLU A 37 -5.39 2.49 -9.21
C GLU A 37 -5.93 1.53 -8.14
N ALA A 38 -6.09 1.98 -6.89
CA ALA A 38 -6.71 1.16 -5.84
C ALA A 38 -8.17 0.85 -6.14
N ALA A 39 -8.95 1.85 -6.57
CA ALA A 39 -10.35 1.64 -6.93
C ALA A 39 -10.48 0.66 -8.11
N ASP A 40 -9.62 0.80 -9.12
CA ASP A 40 -9.59 -0.08 -10.29
C ASP A 40 -9.20 -1.51 -9.92
N PHE A 41 -8.17 -1.69 -9.08
CA PHE A 41 -7.74 -2.99 -8.61
C PHE A 41 -8.84 -3.70 -7.80
N TRP A 42 -9.45 -3.02 -6.83
CA TRP A 42 -10.52 -3.60 -6.02
C TRP A 42 -11.75 -3.96 -6.86
N ASN A 43 -12.08 -3.14 -7.86
CA ASN A 43 -13.14 -3.46 -8.82
C ASN A 43 -12.79 -4.71 -9.64
N GLY A 44 -11.54 -4.82 -10.12
CA GLY A 44 -11.05 -5.95 -10.91
C GLY A 44 -11.08 -7.30 -10.17
N ILE A 45 -10.91 -7.31 -8.85
CA ILE A 45 -11.01 -8.52 -8.01
C ILE A 45 -12.43 -8.78 -7.48
N GLY A 46 -13.45 -8.09 -8.02
CA GLY A 46 -14.86 -8.28 -7.65
C GLY A 46 -15.24 -7.68 -6.29
N ARG A 47 -14.49 -6.68 -5.80
CA ARG A 47 -14.73 -5.99 -4.52
C ARG A 47 -14.88 -4.47 -4.72
N PRO A 48 -15.82 -4.02 -5.57
CA PRO A 48 -15.97 -2.60 -5.88
C PRO A 48 -16.26 -1.78 -4.62
N LEU A 49 -15.81 -0.53 -4.64
CA LEU A 49 -16.07 0.42 -3.55
C LEU A 49 -17.59 0.70 -3.46
N PRO A 50 -18.25 0.46 -2.31
CA PRO A 50 -19.66 0.77 -2.14
C PRO A 50 -19.93 2.28 -2.21
N ARG A 51 -21.15 2.65 -2.62
CA ARG A 51 -21.56 4.06 -2.64
C ARG A 51 -21.53 4.65 -1.22
N ASN A 52 -21.05 5.88 -1.10
CA ASN A 52 -20.97 6.64 0.16
C ASN A 52 -20.14 5.95 1.26
N PHE A 53 -19.20 5.08 0.88
CA PHE A 53 -18.30 4.42 1.83
C PHE A 53 -16.94 5.11 1.83
N ASN A 54 -16.28 5.18 2.99
CA ASN A 54 -14.90 5.69 3.08
C ASN A 54 -13.96 4.72 2.36
N PRO A 55 -13.26 5.14 1.28
CA PRO A 55 -12.35 4.25 0.55
C PRO A 55 -11.29 3.62 1.45
N ALA A 56 -10.75 4.37 2.41
CA ALA A 56 -9.78 3.84 3.35
C ALA A 56 -10.34 2.67 4.14
N ASP A 57 -11.53 2.83 4.73
CA ASP A 57 -12.17 1.78 5.52
C ASP A 57 -12.51 0.55 4.66
N HIS A 58 -12.89 0.74 3.39
CA HIS A 58 -13.18 -0.38 2.49
C HIS A 58 -11.93 -1.21 2.25
N TYR A 59 -10.82 -0.54 1.93
CA TYR A 59 -9.57 -1.25 1.66
C TYR A 59 -9.01 -1.91 2.94
N ILE A 60 -9.03 -1.21 4.09
CA ILE A 60 -8.61 -1.77 5.39
C ILE A 60 -9.44 -3.01 5.75
N SER A 61 -10.77 -2.89 5.69
CA SER A 61 -11.68 -3.97 6.11
C SER A 61 -11.54 -5.21 5.23
N SER A 62 -11.26 -5.02 3.93
CA SER A 62 -11.03 -6.11 2.98
C SER A 62 -9.77 -6.93 3.28
N VAL A 63 -8.78 -6.34 3.96
CA VAL A 63 -7.52 -7.00 4.35
C VAL A 63 -7.38 -7.18 5.86
N ALA A 64 -8.47 -6.99 6.61
CA ALA A 64 -8.42 -7.04 8.07
C ALA A 64 -8.25 -8.46 8.59
N ILE A 65 -7.18 -8.65 9.39
CA ILE A 65 -6.84 -9.93 10.03
C ILE A 65 -7.84 -10.19 11.16
N GLU A 66 -8.55 -11.31 11.07
CA GLU A 66 -9.46 -11.82 12.10
C GLU A 66 -9.15 -13.31 12.30
N SER A 67 -9.68 -13.91 13.37
CA SER A 67 -9.43 -15.32 13.71
C SER A 67 -10.08 -16.33 12.74
N ASP A 68 -10.88 -15.84 11.78
CA ASP A 68 -11.59 -16.64 10.81
C ASP A 68 -10.67 -17.16 9.68
N ALA A 69 -10.69 -18.47 9.44
CA ALA A 69 -9.92 -19.10 8.37
C ALA A 69 -10.31 -18.58 6.96
N GLN A 70 -11.59 -18.29 6.74
CA GLN A 70 -12.11 -17.74 5.49
C GLN A 70 -11.53 -16.35 5.19
N ARG A 71 -11.28 -15.57 6.25
CA ARG A 71 -10.69 -14.23 6.11
C ARG A 71 -9.23 -14.29 5.74
N ARG A 72 -8.45 -15.20 6.31
CA ARG A 72 -7.05 -15.43 5.91
C ARG A 72 -6.95 -15.86 4.45
N ASN A 73 -7.83 -16.75 4.00
CA ASN A 73 -7.89 -17.15 2.59
C ASN A 73 -8.22 -15.97 1.67
N THR A 74 -9.11 -15.08 2.11
CA THR A 74 -9.43 -13.85 1.37
C THR A 74 -8.23 -12.91 1.27
N ILE A 75 -7.51 -12.70 2.37
CA ILE A 75 -6.31 -11.86 2.40
C ILE A 75 -5.25 -12.43 1.46
N ALA A 76 -5.00 -13.74 1.53
CA ALA A 76 -4.06 -14.42 0.64
C ALA A 76 -4.45 -14.23 -0.83
N ALA A 77 -5.72 -14.43 -1.18
CA ALA A 77 -6.21 -14.24 -2.55
C ALA A 77 -6.05 -12.79 -3.05
N ILE A 78 -6.27 -11.78 -2.19
CA ILE A 78 -6.03 -10.37 -2.56
C ILE A 78 -4.56 -10.12 -2.83
N CYS A 79 -3.67 -10.63 -1.97
CA CYS A 79 -2.23 -10.48 -2.16
C CYS A 79 -1.74 -11.22 -3.41
N ASP A 80 -2.24 -12.43 -3.67
CA ASP A 80 -1.92 -13.21 -4.87
C ASP A 80 -2.39 -12.49 -6.15
N ALA A 81 -3.60 -11.93 -6.13
CA ALA A 81 -4.13 -11.15 -7.25
C ALA A 81 -3.29 -9.89 -7.49
N TYR A 82 -2.85 -9.22 -6.41
CA TYR A 82 -1.95 -8.06 -6.53
C TYR A 82 -0.58 -8.46 -7.09
N ASP A 83 0.00 -9.55 -6.60
CA ASP A 83 1.30 -10.05 -7.05
C ASP A 83 1.27 -10.43 -8.54
N ALA A 84 0.16 -10.98 -9.03
CA ALA A 84 -0.06 -11.32 -10.43
C ALA A 84 -0.46 -10.11 -11.32
N SER A 85 -0.86 -8.99 -10.72
CA SER A 85 -1.32 -7.81 -11.46
C SER A 85 -0.17 -7.00 -12.08
N GLU A 86 -0.53 -6.12 -13.03
CA GLU A 86 0.39 -5.13 -13.57
C GLU A 86 0.91 -4.16 -12.49
N TYR A 87 0.08 -3.83 -11.49
CA TYR A 87 0.46 -2.98 -10.35
C TYR A 87 1.59 -3.60 -9.52
N GLY A 88 1.48 -4.90 -9.20
CA GLY A 88 2.53 -5.65 -8.48
C GLY A 88 3.83 -5.72 -9.27
N SER A 89 3.73 -5.90 -10.59
CA SER A 89 4.91 -5.94 -11.47
C SER A 89 5.60 -4.57 -11.58
N LYS A 90 4.82 -3.49 -11.66
CA LYS A 90 5.32 -2.11 -11.66
C LYS A 90 6.05 -1.78 -10.36
N LEU A 91 5.51 -2.16 -9.20
CA LEU A 91 6.17 -1.98 -7.91
C LEU A 91 7.52 -2.72 -7.87
N ARG A 92 7.56 -4.00 -8.26
CA ARG A 92 8.81 -4.79 -8.28
C ARG A 92 9.86 -4.18 -9.18
N ALA A 93 9.47 -3.72 -10.38
CA ALA A 93 10.38 -3.08 -11.33
C ALA A 93 10.93 -1.74 -10.81
N THR A 94 10.14 -0.98 -10.06
CA THR A 94 10.60 0.27 -9.42
C THR A 94 11.57 -0.02 -8.28
N VAL A 95 11.21 -0.94 -7.36
CA VAL A 95 12.06 -1.32 -6.23
C VAL A 95 13.41 -1.88 -6.69
N GLN A 96 13.42 -2.75 -7.71
CA GLN A 96 14.66 -3.30 -8.27
C GLN A 96 15.56 -2.22 -8.90
N ARG A 97 14.96 -1.24 -9.58
CA ARG A 97 15.68 -0.13 -10.20
C ARG A 97 16.30 0.78 -9.14
N GLU A 98 15.55 1.11 -8.10
CA GLU A 98 16.00 2.00 -7.03
C GLU A 98 17.05 1.33 -6.15
N ALA A 99 16.88 0.05 -5.80
CA ALA A 99 17.89 -0.74 -5.10
C ALA A 99 19.20 -0.87 -5.90
N PHE A 100 19.11 -0.96 -7.24
CA PHE A 100 20.29 -0.99 -8.11
C PHE A 100 21.02 0.36 -8.22
N THR A 101 20.30 1.48 -8.07
CA THR A 101 20.87 2.83 -8.15
C THR A 101 21.39 3.38 -6.83
N TRP A 102 21.18 2.66 -5.72
CA TRP A 102 21.64 3.08 -4.40
C TRP A 102 23.15 2.88 -4.26
N ASN A 103 23.90 3.99 -4.31
CA ASN A 103 25.37 4.00 -4.21
C ASN A 103 25.90 4.11 -2.76
N GLY A 104 25.07 3.88 -1.74
CA GLY A 104 25.55 3.84 -0.36
C GLY A 104 25.74 5.18 0.35
N ASP A 105 25.43 6.31 -0.29
CA ASP A 105 25.61 7.63 0.31
C ASP A 105 24.36 8.05 1.12
N ALA A 106 24.51 8.05 2.45
CA ALA A 106 23.46 8.40 3.40
C ALA A 106 23.25 9.91 3.60
N SER A 107 23.99 10.77 2.88
CA SER A 107 23.94 12.23 3.03
C SER A 107 23.04 12.95 2.00
N ASP A 108 22.58 12.26 0.95
CA ASP A 108 21.72 12.86 -0.07
C ASP A 108 20.24 12.86 0.33
N SER A 109 19.73 14.06 0.64
CA SER A 109 18.33 14.31 1.03
C SER A 109 17.38 14.56 -0.15
N ARG A 110 17.83 14.37 -1.40
CA ARG A 110 17.06 14.75 -2.61
C ARG A 110 16.59 13.62 -3.52
N LEU A 111 16.86 12.35 -3.24
CA LEU A 111 16.35 11.20 -4.00
C LEU A 111 15.60 10.25 -3.03
N GLY A 112 14.33 9.93 -3.27
CA GLY A 112 13.98 8.98 -4.32
C GLY A 112 14.18 7.51 -3.91
N ILE A 113 13.81 7.19 -2.65
CA ILE A 113 13.49 5.89 -1.99
C ILE A 113 14.55 4.75 -1.90
N PRO A 114 14.78 4.23 -0.67
CA PRO A 114 15.16 2.82 -0.46
C PRO A 114 14.27 2.09 0.58
N ILE A 115 13.51 1.07 0.14
CA ILE A 115 12.62 0.22 0.96
C ILE A 115 13.32 -1.03 1.55
N ASP A 116 14.65 -1.14 1.38
CA ASP A 116 15.45 -2.27 1.86
C ASP A 116 15.57 -2.38 3.39
N ALA A 117 14.83 -1.58 4.16
CA ALA A 117 14.63 -1.80 5.59
C ALA A 117 13.24 -2.37 5.97
N VAL A 118 12.26 -2.45 5.08
CA VAL A 118 10.92 -2.96 5.44
C VAL A 118 10.75 -4.45 5.12
N PRO A 119 11.58 -5.30 5.74
CA PRO A 119 11.03 -6.52 6.32
C PRO A 119 11.50 -6.66 7.77
N ARG A 120 10.63 -6.36 8.74
CA ARG A 120 10.58 -7.11 10.02
C ARG A 120 9.16 -7.32 10.51
N ALA A 121 8.77 -8.58 10.35
CA ALA A 121 7.81 -9.31 11.14
C ALA A 121 7.50 -8.70 12.53
N SER A 122 6.31 -8.12 12.66
CA SER A 122 5.46 -8.46 13.79
C SER A 122 4.01 -8.48 13.31
N ALA A 123 3.52 -9.70 13.13
CA ALA A 123 2.13 -10.00 12.81
C ALA A 123 1.23 -9.40 13.91
N ARG A 124 0.23 -8.60 13.51
CA ARG A 124 -1.09 -8.36 14.18
C ARG A 124 -1.74 -7.00 13.88
N LEU A 125 -1.15 -6.11 13.07
CA LEU A 125 -1.76 -4.81 12.74
C LEU A 125 -1.87 -4.61 11.23
N ILE A 126 -3.09 -4.31 10.76
CA ILE A 126 -3.31 -3.76 9.41
C ILE A 126 -2.60 -2.39 9.40
N ARG A 127 -1.66 -2.23 8.48
CA ARG A 127 -0.92 -0.97 8.30
C ARG A 127 -1.19 -0.47 6.89
N ILE A 128 -1.85 0.68 6.79
CA ILE A 128 -1.74 1.48 5.57
C ILE A 128 -0.56 2.41 5.76
N PHE A 129 0.41 2.31 4.86
CA PHE A 129 1.38 3.37 4.64
C PHE A 129 0.80 4.30 3.58
N LEU A 130 0.59 5.54 3.95
CA LEU A 130 0.08 6.55 3.04
C LEU A 130 1.23 7.51 2.73
N HIS A 131 1.46 7.76 1.44
CA HIS A 131 2.53 8.62 0.99
C HIS A 131 1.95 9.97 0.53
N PHE A 132 2.43 11.05 1.14
CA PHE A 132 2.09 12.43 0.78
C PHE A 132 3.31 13.13 0.16
N ARG A 133 3.13 13.69 -1.04
CA ARG A 133 4.14 14.50 -1.70
C ARG A 133 3.76 15.98 -1.63
N ALA A 134 4.25 16.68 -0.62
CA ALA A 134 4.07 18.12 -0.50
C ALA A 134 4.77 18.86 -1.67
N ARG A 135 4.00 19.55 -2.52
CA ARG A 135 4.53 20.60 -3.42
C ARG A 135 4.52 21.91 -2.64
N PHE A 136 5.69 22.34 -2.17
CA PHE A 136 5.89 23.75 -1.85
C PHE A 136 6.18 24.49 -3.16
N PHE A 137 5.52 25.64 -3.34
CA PHE A 137 5.76 26.58 -4.43
C PHE A 137 7.18 27.13 -4.38
#